data_AF-Q7XEA4-F1
#
_entry.id   AF-Q7XEA4-F1
#
_cell.length_a   1.000
_cell.length_b   1.000
_cell.length_c   1.000
_cell.angle_alpha   90.00
_cell.angle_beta   90.00
_cell.angle_gamma   90.00
#
_symmetry.space_group_name_H-M   'P 1'
#
loop_
_entity.id
_entity.type
_entity.pdbx_description
1 polymer ?
#
loop_
_entity_poly.entity_id
_entity_poly.type
_entity_poly.pdbx_seq_one_letter_code
_entity_poly.pdbx_strand_id
1 'polypeptide(L)'
;MSFAGVSFICDGVHVCSSPANGAAGSAAYGYHLLVINNYTRTKQAIPNGFRIKSGKFKLGGHTWHIKYCPNGDRSTISGFVSFHLVLDCDGGDGAVAAEPVNAKFEFSFADQVAKHQATRLRATKVCEFSRDCSAWHVGRFVRREALERSRYLVDDCFTVRCDIMVVHAGAGANGVAAATAAPSMAGAVESFGRLLDTKLGADVAFEVGGETFAAHRCVLAARSKVFDAELFGPMKEGTAASVVRIDDMDADLFRGLLSFIYTDELPEREDHGGEKETSSDDDDDDDDDDNGAQSDQKHKQFTWLQQLIVAADRYDLQRLKLLCEEEMYDHIGEKTVETMLILADHHHCRVLKDACLGFLGSHGNLQKMMAADGLDRVIKNFPSLTKEIIGRFAVVMANKS
;
A
#
# COMPACT_ATOMS: atom_id res chain seq x y z
N MET A 1 0.24 -14.35 25.28
CA MET A 1 1.00 -13.45 24.38
C MET A 1 1.88 -12.58 25.25
N SER A 2 3.17 -12.46 24.95
CA SER A 2 4.08 -11.74 25.84
C SER A 2 4.10 -10.24 25.53
N PHE A 3 3.98 -9.41 26.55
CA PHE A 3 4.20 -7.98 26.43
C PHE A 3 5.70 -7.70 26.47
N ALA A 4 6.27 -7.15 25.39
CA ALA A 4 7.70 -6.87 25.27
C ALA A 4 8.11 -5.51 25.87
N GLY A 5 7.14 -4.60 26.03
CA GLY A 5 7.34 -3.29 26.63
C GLY A 5 6.57 -2.19 25.92
N VAL A 6 6.86 -0.96 26.34
CA VAL A 6 6.34 0.26 25.72
C VAL A 6 7.48 1.24 25.46
N SER A 7 7.46 1.87 24.30
CA SER A 7 8.32 3.00 23.94
C SER A 7 7.47 4.24 23.74
N PHE A 8 7.97 5.38 24.20
CA PHE A 8 7.37 6.69 24.04
C PHE A 8 8.25 7.53 23.14
N ILE A 9 7.66 8.14 22.12
CA ILE A 9 8.24 9.22 21.35
C ILE A 9 7.55 10.50 21.81
N CYS A 10 8.29 11.35 22.52
CA CYS A 10 7.82 12.64 23.00
C CYS A 10 8.56 13.76 22.26
N ASP A 11 7.84 14.84 21.94
CA ASP A 11 8.42 16.09 21.46
C ASP A 11 9.31 15.97 20.21
N GLY A 12 9.04 14.97 19.35
CA GLY A 12 9.76 14.77 18.09
C GLY A 12 11.16 14.16 18.21
N VAL A 13 11.76 14.10 19.40
CA VAL A 13 13.16 13.66 19.56
C VAL A 13 13.39 12.84 20.82
N HIS A 14 12.59 13.04 21.87
CA HIS A 14 12.81 12.37 23.14
C HIS A 14 12.21 10.97 23.13
N VAL A 15 13.06 9.97 23.34
CA VAL A 15 12.65 8.56 23.32
C VAL A 15 12.83 7.98 24.71
N CYS A 16 11.73 7.55 25.34
CA CYS A 16 11.77 6.78 26.58
C CYS A 16 11.33 5.34 26.27
N SER A 17 11.86 4.35 26.96
CA SER A 17 11.29 3.00 26.94
C SER A 17 11.16 2.44 28.34
N SER A 18 10.05 1.74 28.57
CA SER A 18 9.87 0.86 29.72
C SER A 18 9.87 -0.57 29.19
N PRO A 19 11.01 -1.29 29.24
CA PRO A 19 11.02 -2.72 28.91
C PRO A 19 10.13 -3.48 29.90
N ALA A 20 9.52 -4.57 29.46
CA ALA A 20 8.73 -5.41 30.36
C ALA A 20 9.62 -6.06 31.43
N ASN A 21 9.20 -6.00 32.70
CA ASN A 21 9.80 -6.75 33.81
C ASN A 21 9.43 -8.24 33.69
N GLY A 22 10.07 -9.01 32.80
CA GLY A 22 9.82 -10.46 32.75
C GLY A 22 10.12 -11.18 31.43
N ALA A 23 9.75 -12.46 31.41
CA ALA A 23 10.07 -13.53 30.44
C ALA A 23 9.67 -13.30 28.97
N ALA A 24 9.33 -12.08 28.54
CA ALA A 24 9.04 -11.78 27.13
C ALA A 24 10.24 -12.05 26.22
N GLY A 25 11.46 -11.90 26.74
CA GLY A 25 12.69 -12.14 25.99
C GLY A 25 12.78 -13.51 25.34
N SER A 26 12.21 -14.58 25.91
CA SER A 26 12.26 -15.94 25.34
C SER A 26 10.98 -16.36 24.62
N ALA A 27 9.90 -15.57 24.72
CA ALA A 27 8.64 -15.92 24.09
C ALA A 27 8.73 -15.69 22.58
N ALA A 28 8.42 -16.74 21.79
CA ALA A 28 8.42 -16.65 20.34
C ALA A 28 7.33 -15.71 19.78
N TYR A 29 6.33 -15.34 20.58
CA TYR A 29 5.23 -14.47 20.17
C TYR A 29 4.86 -13.44 21.23
N GLY A 30 4.85 -12.17 20.85
CA GLY A 30 4.56 -11.05 21.73
C GLY A 30 4.25 -9.76 20.99
N TYR A 31 4.06 -8.68 21.75
CA TYR A 31 3.82 -7.36 21.20
C TYR A 31 4.56 -6.27 21.96
N HIS A 32 4.87 -5.19 21.24
CA HIS A 32 5.42 -3.95 21.78
C HIS A 32 4.46 -2.80 21.49
N LEU A 33 4.32 -1.87 22.43
CA LEU A 33 3.53 -0.65 22.23
C LEU A 33 4.46 0.53 21.93
N LEU A 34 4.13 1.30 20.91
CA LEU A 34 4.77 2.57 20.59
C LEU A 34 3.73 3.68 20.77
N VAL A 35 3.96 4.54 21.74
CA VAL A 35 3.14 5.71 22.04
C VAL A 35 3.80 6.93 21.40
N ILE A 36 3.07 7.60 20.51
CA ILE A 36 3.50 8.84 19.87
C ILE A 36 2.76 9.97 20.57
N ASN A 37 3.51 10.81 21.28
CA ASN A 37 3.01 12.03 21.90
C ASN A 37 3.44 13.24 21.08
N ASN A 38 2.55 14.23 20.95
CA ASN A 38 2.80 15.45 20.20
C ASN A 38 3.02 15.16 18.70
N TYR A 39 2.08 14.40 18.10
CA TYR A 39 2.13 13.98 16.70
C TYR A 39 2.34 15.17 15.76
N THR A 40 1.63 16.28 15.99
CA THR A 40 1.75 17.49 15.18
C THR A 40 3.18 18.01 15.13
N ARG A 41 3.90 17.99 16.26
CA ARG A 41 5.32 18.35 16.31
C ARG A 41 6.21 17.35 15.58
N THR A 42 5.95 16.05 15.67
CA THR A 42 6.72 15.04 14.91
C THR A 42 6.55 15.25 13.41
N LYS A 43 5.33 15.57 12.96
CA LYS A 43 5.01 15.88 11.56
C LYS A 43 5.74 17.12 11.05
N GLN A 44 5.88 18.17 11.87
CA GLN A 44 6.62 19.37 11.48
C GLN A 44 8.14 19.19 11.52
N ALA A 45 8.66 18.44 12.51
CA ALA A 45 10.09 18.36 12.78
C ALA A 45 10.84 17.32 11.94
N ILE A 46 10.16 16.28 11.44
CA ILE A 46 10.79 15.14 10.76
C ILE A 46 10.43 15.15 9.28
N PRO A 47 11.35 15.49 8.36
CA PRO A 47 11.04 15.51 6.92
C PRO A 47 10.73 14.11 6.36
N ASN A 48 10.14 14.04 5.17
CA ASN A 48 9.97 12.78 4.42
C ASN A 48 11.31 12.02 4.29
N GLY A 49 11.28 10.70 4.47
CA GLY A 49 12.46 9.84 4.45
C GLY A 49 13.22 9.73 5.78
N PHE A 50 13.02 10.69 6.68
CA PHE A 50 13.57 10.70 8.03
C PHE A 50 12.67 9.97 9.02
N ARG A 51 13.26 9.54 10.14
CA ARG A 51 12.61 8.62 11.07
C ARG A 51 13.10 8.78 12.49
N ILE A 52 12.21 8.51 13.44
CA ILE A 52 12.52 8.45 14.88
C ILE A 52 12.62 6.98 15.28
N LYS A 53 13.68 6.61 16.00
CA LYS A 53 13.85 5.25 16.54
C LYS A 53 13.16 5.14 17.90
N SER A 54 12.42 4.07 18.13
CA SER A 54 11.94 3.72 19.46
C SER A 54 13.09 3.26 20.36
N GLY A 55 12.84 3.15 21.67
CA GLY A 55 13.73 2.38 22.53
C GLY A 55 13.79 0.90 22.10
N LYS A 56 14.91 0.24 22.40
CA LYS A 56 15.12 -1.18 22.13
C LYS A 56 14.28 -2.05 23.08
N PHE A 57 13.79 -3.18 22.59
CA PHE A 57 13.06 -4.18 23.38
C PHE A 57 13.46 -5.60 22.97
N LYS A 58 13.23 -6.58 23.86
CA LYS A 58 13.60 -7.99 23.61
C LYS A 58 12.38 -8.85 23.39
N LEU A 59 12.40 -9.68 22.34
CA LEU A 59 11.37 -10.67 22.05
C LEU A 59 11.94 -11.82 21.22
N GLY A 60 11.57 -13.06 21.56
CA GLY A 60 11.98 -14.26 20.83
C GLY A 60 13.49 -14.48 20.74
N GLY A 61 14.25 -14.05 21.74
CA GLY A 61 15.71 -14.17 21.82
C GLY A 61 16.47 -13.00 21.20
N HIS A 62 15.76 -12.05 20.57
CA HIS A 62 16.36 -10.99 19.77
C HIS A 62 16.03 -9.59 20.31
N THR A 63 16.90 -8.62 19.99
CA THR A 63 16.69 -7.20 20.30
C THR A 63 16.12 -6.51 19.07
N TRP A 64 15.04 -5.77 19.27
CA TRP A 64 14.30 -5.09 18.22
C TRP A 64 14.14 -3.62 18.55
N HIS A 65 13.96 -2.78 17.53
CA HIS A 65 13.38 -1.45 17.68
C HIS A 65 12.42 -1.16 16.52
N ILE A 66 11.56 -0.17 16.72
CA ILE A 66 10.64 0.33 15.70
C ILE A 66 11.17 1.66 15.18
N LYS A 67 11.13 1.89 13.86
CA LYS A 67 11.34 3.21 13.26
C LYS A 67 9.98 3.79 12.87
N TYR A 68 9.73 5.03 13.28
CA TYR A 68 8.53 5.79 12.96
C TYR A 68 8.85 6.90 11.97
N CYS A 69 8.13 6.93 10.84
CA CYS A 69 8.25 7.96 9.82
C CYS A 69 6.91 8.71 9.73
N PRO A 70 6.77 9.89 10.37
CA PRO A 70 5.50 10.64 10.34
C PRO A 70 5.10 11.09 8.94
N ASN A 71 6.09 11.32 8.07
CA ASN A 71 5.91 11.85 6.72
C ASN A 71 6.32 10.86 5.62
N GLY A 72 6.19 9.56 5.85
CA GLY A 72 6.59 8.53 4.89
C GLY A 72 8.11 8.30 4.85
N ASP A 73 8.52 7.11 4.42
CA ASP A 73 9.94 6.75 4.30
C ASP A 73 10.58 7.06 2.93
N ARG A 74 9.76 7.47 1.97
CA ARG A 74 10.12 7.89 0.60
C ARG A 74 9.06 8.83 0.02
N SER A 75 9.38 9.52 -1.07
CA SER A 75 8.51 10.52 -1.70
C SER A 75 7.14 9.98 -2.10
N THR A 76 7.10 8.76 -2.65
CA THR A 76 5.88 8.11 -3.17
C THR A 76 4.84 7.72 -2.11
N ILE A 77 5.19 7.80 -0.83
CA ILE A 77 4.25 7.60 0.30
C ILE A 77 4.31 8.76 1.28
N SER A 78 4.70 9.95 0.80
CA SER A 78 4.87 11.13 1.62
C SER A 78 3.59 11.63 2.27
N GLY A 79 2.40 11.11 1.93
CA GLY A 79 1.11 11.35 2.58
C GLY A 79 0.81 10.44 3.79
N PHE A 80 1.68 9.47 4.08
CA PHE A 80 1.43 8.41 5.04
C PHE A 80 2.32 8.50 6.28
N VAL A 81 1.80 7.95 7.37
CA VAL A 81 2.62 7.49 8.48
C VAL A 81 3.12 6.07 8.16
N SER A 82 4.42 5.84 8.35
CA SER A 82 5.06 4.53 8.13
C SER A 82 5.75 4.01 9.38
N PHE A 83 5.86 2.68 9.47
CA PHE A 83 6.60 2.00 10.53
C PHE A 83 7.52 0.92 10.00
N HIS A 84 8.71 0.78 10.58
CA HIS A 84 9.61 -0.34 10.34
C HIS A 84 9.82 -1.12 11.62
N LEU A 85 9.79 -2.45 11.54
CA LEU A 85 10.40 -3.31 12.54
C LEU A 85 11.86 -3.55 12.15
N VAL A 86 12.78 -3.43 13.11
CA VAL A 86 14.21 -3.53 12.88
C VAL A 86 14.83 -4.48 13.88
N LEU A 87 15.61 -5.44 13.39
CA LEU A 87 16.47 -6.30 14.19
C LEU A 87 17.77 -5.58 14.50
N ASP A 88 18.08 -5.38 15.79
CA ASP A 88 19.38 -4.88 16.21
C ASP A 88 20.40 -6.02 16.25
N CYS A 89 21.29 -6.04 15.26
CA CYS A 89 22.45 -6.93 15.24
C CYS A 89 23.55 -6.36 16.14
N ASP A 90 23.41 -6.48 17.46
CA ASP A 90 24.49 -6.12 18.41
C ASP A 90 25.56 -7.24 18.41
N GLY A 91 26.40 -7.29 17.37
CA GLY A 91 27.59 -8.13 17.29
C GLY A 91 28.81 -7.29 16.92
N GLY A 92 29.82 -7.24 17.78
CA GLY A 92 31.08 -6.53 17.50
C GLY A 92 31.80 -7.08 16.27
N ASP A 93 32.70 -6.28 15.70
CA ASP A 93 33.58 -6.67 14.60
C ASP A 93 34.32 -7.98 14.95
N GLY A 94 33.90 -9.09 14.33
CA GLY A 94 34.50 -10.42 14.55
C GLY A 94 33.55 -11.52 15.03
N ALA A 95 32.28 -11.23 15.32
CA ALA A 95 31.29 -12.28 15.58
C ALA A 95 30.95 -13.05 14.28
N VAL A 96 30.86 -14.39 14.37
CA VAL A 96 30.33 -15.26 13.31
C VAL A 96 29.02 -14.66 12.79
N ALA A 97 28.81 -14.70 11.47
CA ALA A 97 27.58 -14.22 10.85
C ALA A 97 26.38 -14.77 11.62
N ALA A 98 25.65 -13.90 12.32
CA ALA A 98 24.45 -14.31 13.04
C ALA A 98 23.46 -14.87 12.01
N GLU A 99 22.98 -16.08 12.27
CA GLU A 99 21.96 -16.72 11.43
C GLU A 99 20.77 -15.77 11.19
N PRO A 100 20.22 -15.73 9.97
CA PRO A 100 19.06 -14.89 9.67
C PRO A 100 17.88 -15.24 10.59
N VAL A 101 17.18 -14.22 11.05
CA VAL A 101 16.03 -14.37 11.94
C VAL A 101 14.76 -14.30 11.12
N ASN A 102 14.00 -15.39 11.10
CA ASN A 102 12.68 -15.38 10.48
C ASN A 102 11.64 -14.87 11.47
N ALA A 103 10.90 -13.84 11.10
CA ALA A 103 9.80 -13.34 11.91
C ALA A 103 8.62 -12.89 11.07
N LYS A 104 7.43 -12.97 11.65
CA LYS A 104 6.21 -12.35 11.16
C LYS A 104 5.90 -11.14 12.02
N PHE A 105 5.44 -10.05 11.43
CA PHE A 105 5.04 -8.87 12.20
C PHE A 105 3.81 -8.17 11.59
N GLU A 106 3.08 -7.45 12.44
CA GLU A 106 1.95 -6.61 12.03
C GLU A 106 1.91 -5.35 12.90
N PHE A 107 1.62 -4.21 12.27
CA PHE A 107 1.31 -2.97 12.96
C PHE A 107 -0.20 -2.73 12.97
N SER A 108 -0.74 -2.32 14.11
CA SER A 108 -2.16 -1.94 14.26
C SER A 108 -2.31 -0.81 15.28
N PHE A 109 -3.43 -0.08 15.24
CA PHE A 109 -3.74 0.83 16.35
C PHE A 109 -4.06 0.01 17.61
N ALA A 110 -3.68 0.54 18.78
CA ALA A 110 -3.82 -0.18 20.05
C ALA A 110 -5.29 -0.46 20.45
N ASP A 111 -6.26 0.23 19.87
CA ASP A 111 -7.68 0.04 20.11
C ASP A 111 -8.34 -0.93 19.10
N GLN A 112 -7.61 -1.35 18.05
CA GLN A 112 -8.08 -2.31 17.05
C GLN A 112 -7.96 -3.75 17.56
N VAL A 113 -8.64 -4.07 18.68
CA VAL A 113 -8.51 -5.35 19.41
C VAL A 113 -8.76 -6.58 18.52
N ALA A 114 -9.65 -6.47 17.53
CA ALA A 114 -9.89 -7.54 16.56
C ALA A 114 -8.65 -7.93 15.74
N LYS A 115 -7.69 -7.02 15.55
CA LYS A 115 -6.43 -7.28 14.83
C LYS A 115 -5.38 -7.98 15.70
N HIS A 116 -5.56 -8.02 17.02
CA HIS A 116 -4.52 -8.51 17.95
C HIS A 116 -4.50 -10.05 18.10
N GLN A 117 -5.23 -10.75 17.24
CA GLN A 117 -5.33 -12.20 17.27
C GLN A 117 -4.10 -12.85 16.63
N ALA A 118 -3.52 -13.85 17.30
CA ALA A 118 -2.36 -14.59 16.80
C ALA A 118 -2.61 -15.29 15.46
N THR A 119 -3.87 -15.66 15.17
CA THR A 119 -4.30 -16.25 13.89
C THR A 119 -4.08 -15.29 12.72
N ARG A 120 -4.36 -13.99 12.91
CA ARG A 120 -4.14 -12.96 11.90
C ARG A 120 -2.65 -12.80 11.62
N LEU A 121 -1.83 -12.68 12.66
CA LEU A 121 -0.38 -12.61 12.48
C LEU A 121 0.17 -13.88 11.81
N ARG A 122 -0.36 -15.07 12.13
CA ARG A 122 0.05 -16.32 11.47
C ARG A 122 -0.24 -16.33 9.98
N ALA A 123 -1.24 -15.59 9.50
CA ALA A 123 -1.54 -15.46 8.07
C ALA A 123 -0.61 -14.48 7.33
N THR A 124 0.15 -13.65 8.05
CA THR A 124 1.12 -12.73 7.43
C THR A 124 2.34 -13.45 6.85
N LYS A 125 3.04 -12.77 5.94
CA LYS A 125 4.27 -13.24 5.28
C LYS A 125 5.41 -13.37 6.29
N VAL A 126 6.26 -14.38 6.11
CA VAL A 126 7.52 -14.51 6.84
C VAL A 126 8.54 -13.53 6.25
N CYS A 127 9.10 -12.70 7.12
CA CYS A 127 10.16 -11.76 6.83
C CYS A 127 11.48 -12.30 7.38
N GLU A 128 12.52 -12.27 6.55
CA GLU A 128 13.86 -12.68 6.96
C GLU A 128 14.66 -11.44 7.34
N PHE A 129 15.10 -11.37 8.59
CA PHE A 129 15.94 -10.31 9.11
C PHE A 129 17.40 -10.79 9.12
N SER A 130 18.26 -10.09 8.40
CA SER A 130 19.68 -10.43 8.29
C SER A 130 20.56 -9.19 8.42
N ARG A 131 21.88 -9.36 8.34
CA ARG A 131 22.82 -8.23 8.32
C ARG A 131 22.60 -7.32 7.11
N ASP A 132 22.21 -7.88 5.97
CA ASP A 132 21.97 -7.16 4.72
C ASP A 132 20.56 -6.55 4.66
N CYS A 133 19.59 -7.17 5.33
CA CYS A 133 18.20 -6.71 5.42
C CYS A 133 17.71 -6.79 6.87
N SER A 134 18.13 -5.83 7.70
CA SER A 134 17.80 -5.80 9.13
C SER A 134 16.44 -5.17 9.44
N ALA A 135 15.72 -4.66 8.44
CA ALA A 135 14.51 -3.88 8.63
C ALA A 135 13.43 -4.27 7.61
N TRP A 136 12.20 -4.35 8.09
CA TRP A 136 11.00 -4.59 7.29
C TRP A 136 9.93 -3.57 7.66
N HIS A 137 9.08 -3.18 6.71
CA HIS A 137 8.23 -2.00 6.90
C HIS A 137 6.78 -2.19 6.48
N VAL A 138 5.92 -1.36 7.08
CA VAL A 138 4.58 -1.03 6.60
C VAL A 138 4.64 0.43 6.18
N GLY A 139 4.81 0.67 4.88
CA GLY A 139 4.97 2.01 4.32
C GLY A 139 3.68 2.82 4.42
N ARG A 140 2.55 2.19 4.08
CA ARG A 140 1.23 2.81 4.07
C ARG A 140 0.40 2.38 5.28
N PHE A 141 0.87 2.66 6.50
CA PHE A 141 0.13 2.25 7.70
C PHE A 141 -1.19 3.02 7.83
N VAL A 142 -1.16 4.34 7.68
CA VAL A 142 -2.34 5.20 7.66
C VAL A 142 -2.04 6.51 6.90
N ARG A 143 -2.98 7.01 6.10
CA ARG A 143 -2.92 8.38 5.56
C ARG A 143 -2.91 9.37 6.73
N ARG A 144 -2.05 10.39 6.69
CA ARG A 144 -1.98 11.40 7.77
C ARG A 144 -3.32 12.07 8.01
N GLU A 145 -3.99 12.46 6.94
CA GLU A 145 -5.32 13.08 7.02
C GLU A 145 -6.36 12.15 7.64
N ALA A 146 -6.28 10.85 7.33
CA ALA A 146 -7.18 9.86 7.91
C ALA A 146 -6.90 9.68 9.41
N LEU A 147 -5.62 9.66 9.82
CA LEU A 147 -5.22 9.63 11.23
C LEU A 147 -5.73 10.87 11.98
N GLU A 148 -5.55 12.05 11.40
CA GLU A 148 -5.93 13.35 11.99
C GLU A 148 -7.44 13.50 12.19
N ARG A 149 -8.25 12.85 11.36
CA ARG A 149 -9.72 12.79 11.49
C ARG A 149 -10.23 11.56 12.25
N SER A 150 -9.33 10.67 12.67
CA SER A 150 -9.71 9.40 13.29
C SER A 150 -9.85 9.53 14.80
N ARG A 151 -10.64 8.62 15.37
CA ARG A 151 -10.68 8.34 16.82
C ARG A 151 -9.35 7.84 17.41
N TYR A 152 -8.34 7.54 16.59
CA TYR A 152 -7.06 6.99 17.04
C TYR A 152 -6.10 8.08 17.53
N LEU A 153 -6.26 9.31 17.04
CA LEU A 153 -5.51 10.49 17.48
C LEU A 153 -6.33 11.24 18.54
N VAL A 154 -5.93 11.13 19.80
CA VAL A 154 -6.59 11.77 20.94
C VAL A 154 -5.59 12.65 21.65
N ASP A 155 -5.93 13.92 21.87
CA ASP A 155 -5.04 14.91 22.49
C ASP A 155 -3.64 14.97 21.83
N ASP A 156 -3.61 14.97 20.49
CA ASP A 156 -2.38 14.93 19.66
C ASP A 156 -1.46 13.72 19.94
N CYS A 157 -2.05 12.62 20.46
CA CYS A 157 -1.35 11.38 20.78
C CYS A 157 -2.03 10.18 20.14
N PHE A 158 -1.25 9.20 19.68
CA PHE A 158 -1.78 7.92 19.22
C PHE A 158 -0.84 6.78 19.60
N THR A 159 -1.39 5.57 19.72
CA THR A 159 -0.61 4.38 20.10
C THR A 159 -0.70 3.30 19.04
N VAL A 160 0.46 2.81 18.63
CA VAL A 160 0.62 1.70 17.69
C VAL A 160 1.10 0.47 18.43
N ARG A 161 0.47 -0.65 18.14
CA ARG A 161 0.85 -1.98 18.58
C ARG A 161 1.60 -2.69 17.46
N CYS A 162 2.77 -3.22 17.79
CA CYS A 162 3.58 -4.07 16.92
C CYS A 162 3.53 -5.50 17.45
N ASP A 163 2.79 -6.38 16.77
CA ASP A 163 2.74 -7.80 17.07
C ASP A 163 3.85 -8.52 16.31
N ILE A 164 4.60 -9.41 16.96
CA ILE A 164 5.78 -10.07 16.39
C ILE A 164 5.79 -11.55 16.77
N MET A 165 6.09 -12.41 15.79
CA MET A 165 6.27 -13.85 15.96
C MET A 165 7.58 -14.30 15.34
N VAL A 166 8.54 -14.70 16.16
CA VAL A 166 9.81 -15.29 15.73
C VAL A 166 9.58 -16.76 15.38
N VAL A 167 9.84 -17.11 14.11
CA VAL A 167 9.68 -18.44 13.55
C VAL A 167 11.01 -19.17 13.67
N HIS A 168 11.10 -20.08 14.64
CA HIS A 168 12.24 -20.96 14.78
C HIS A 168 12.06 -22.16 13.83
N ALA A 169 13.07 -22.49 13.04
CA ALA A 169 13.10 -23.80 12.37
C ALA A 169 13.07 -24.87 13.49
N GLY A 170 12.02 -25.68 13.54
CA GLY A 170 11.78 -26.57 14.66
C GLY A 170 13.00 -27.44 14.97
N ALA A 171 13.44 -27.44 16.23
CA ALA A 171 14.30 -28.49 16.78
C ALA A 171 13.47 -29.78 16.93
N GLY A 172 13.04 -30.34 15.80
CA GLY A 172 12.38 -31.63 15.68
C GLY A 172 13.41 -32.68 15.34
N ALA A 173 13.46 -33.73 16.16
CA ALA A 173 14.27 -34.92 15.97
C ALA A 173 14.13 -35.50 14.54
N ASN A 174 15.22 -36.11 14.07
CA ASN A 174 15.36 -36.85 12.82
C ASN A 174 15.42 -36.03 11.53
N GLY A 175 16.65 -35.66 11.15
CA GLY A 175 17.20 -35.93 9.83
C GLY A 175 16.29 -35.65 8.62
N VAL A 176 15.89 -34.41 8.43
CA VAL A 176 15.66 -33.84 7.10
C VAL A 176 16.11 -32.40 7.15
N ALA A 177 17.00 -32.03 6.23
CA ALA A 177 17.72 -30.76 6.20
C ALA A 177 16.82 -29.58 6.59
N ALA A 178 17.29 -28.80 7.57
CA ALA A 178 16.75 -27.49 7.87
C ALA A 178 16.64 -26.72 6.55
N ALA A 179 15.42 -26.47 6.11
CA ALA A 179 15.16 -25.60 4.98
C ALA A 179 15.79 -24.25 5.35
N THR A 180 16.97 -23.97 4.81
CA THR A 180 17.54 -22.63 4.76
C THR A 180 16.43 -21.73 4.28
N ALA A 181 15.97 -20.84 5.16
CA ALA A 181 15.04 -19.79 4.74
C ALA A 181 15.70 -19.08 3.57
N ALA A 182 15.02 -19.10 2.43
CA ALA A 182 15.50 -18.39 1.26
C ALA A 182 15.42 -16.89 1.59
N PRO A 183 16.45 -16.09 1.25
CA PRO A 183 16.43 -14.66 1.50
C PRO A 183 15.14 -14.04 0.96
N SER A 184 14.44 -13.32 1.83
CA SER A 184 13.09 -12.86 1.53
C SER A 184 13.09 -11.72 0.51
N MET A 185 12.20 -11.82 -0.47
CA MET A 185 12.18 -10.97 -1.67
C MET A 185 12.05 -9.45 -1.43
N ALA A 186 11.66 -8.94 -0.26
CA ALA A 186 11.43 -7.48 -0.14
C ALA A 186 12.71 -6.65 -0.21
N GLY A 187 13.85 -7.14 0.29
CA GLY A 187 15.13 -6.45 0.07
C GLY A 187 15.50 -6.35 -1.42
N ALA A 188 15.07 -7.35 -2.21
CA ALA A 188 15.23 -7.32 -3.67
C ALA A 188 14.31 -6.26 -4.30
N VAL A 189 13.06 -6.18 -3.86
CA VAL A 189 12.06 -5.21 -4.33
C VAL A 189 12.50 -3.76 -4.05
N GLU A 190 12.98 -3.46 -2.84
CA GLU A 190 13.53 -2.13 -2.52
C GLU A 190 14.75 -1.79 -3.39
N SER A 191 15.57 -2.79 -3.72
CA SER A 191 16.73 -2.60 -4.60
C SER A 191 16.33 -2.30 -6.05
N PHE A 192 15.22 -2.85 -6.54
CA PHE A 192 14.65 -2.46 -7.83
C PHE A 192 14.03 -1.06 -7.77
N GLY A 193 13.33 -0.68 -6.70
CA GLY A 193 12.85 0.70 -6.52
C GLY A 193 13.99 1.72 -6.65
N ARG A 194 15.11 1.49 -5.95
CA ARG A 194 16.31 2.34 -6.05
C ARG A 194 16.93 2.35 -7.45
N LEU A 195 16.83 1.25 -8.20
CA LEU A 195 17.30 1.18 -9.59
C LEU A 195 16.52 2.14 -10.49
N LEU A 196 15.20 2.22 -10.32
CA LEU A 196 14.35 3.19 -11.01
C LEU A 196 14.71 4.64 -10.63
N ASP A 197 14.86 4.93 -9.33
CA ASP A 197 15.16 6.28 -8.84
C ASP A 197 16.52 6.80 -9.33
N THR A 198 17.55 5.95 -9.27
CA THR A 198 18.92 6.31 -9.67
C THR A 198 19.12 6.31 -11.18
N LYS A 199 18.22 5.68 -11.94
CA LYS A 199 18.30 5.50 -13.40
C LYS A 199 19.58 4.78 -13.85
N LEU A 200 20.27 4.08 -12.94
CA LEU A 200 21.56 3.47 -13.20
C LEU A 200 21.44 2.28 -14.15
N GLY A 201 21.98 2.41 -15.36
CA GLY A 201 21.92 1.35 -16.37
C GLY A 201 20.61 1.33 -17.16
N ALA A 202 19.79 2.37 -17.06
CA ALA A 202 18.60 2.52 -17.87
C ALA A 202 18.95 2.46 -19.37
N ASP A 203 18.24 1.60 -20.12
CA ASP A 203 18.51 1.26 -21.52
C ASP A 203 17.29 1.49 -22.43
N VAL A 204 16.25 2.14 -21.89
CA VAL A 204 15.07 2.61 -22.62
C VAL A 204 14.55 3.91 -22.00
N ALA A 205 13.98 4.77 -22.83
CA ALA A 205 13.29 5.99 -22.40
C ALA A 205 11.85 6.02 -22.94
N PHE A 206 10.91 6.52 -22.16
CA PHE A 206 9.52 6.73 -22.57
C PHE A 206 9.19 8.22 -22.56
N GLU A 207 8.55 8.71 -23.62
CA GLU A 207 7.93 10.04 -23.67
C GLU A 207 6.44 9.89 -23.35
N VAL A 208 5.98 10.45 -22.22
CA VAL A 208 4.60 10.34 -21.74
C VAL A 208 4.15 11.69 -21.20
N GLY A 209 3.07 12.26 -21.74
CA GLY A 209 2.55 13.55 -21.28
C GLY A 209 3.54 14.71 -21.33
N GLY A 210 4.55 14.66 -22.21
CA GLY A 210 5.64 15.64 -22.30
C GLY A 210 6.81 15.42 -21.32
N GLU A 211 6.72 14.42 -20.44
CA GLU A 211 7.81 14.00 -19.57
C GLU A 211 8.60 12.81 -20.16
N THR A 212 9.87 12.70 -19.79
CA THR A 212 10.73 11.59 -20.19
C THR A 212 11.08 10.68 -19.00
N PHE A 213 10.77 9.39 -19.12
CA PHE A 213 10.99 8.37 -18.11
C PHE A 213 12.09 7.40 -18.54
N ALA A 214 13.19 7.33 -17.79
CA ALA A 214 14.25 6.35 -18.01
C ALA A 214 13.92 5.04 -17.27
N ALA A 215 14.07 3.90 -17.95
CA ALA A 215 13.76 2.59 -17.39
C ALA A 215 14.68 1.48 -17.96
N HIS A 216 14.43 0.24 -17.53
CA HIS A 216 15.24 -0.94 -17.85
C HIS A 216 14.37 -1.97 -18.57
N ARG A 217 14.71 -2.28 -19.82
CA ARG A 217 13.95 -3.18 -20.70
C ARG A 217 13.73 -4.54 -20.04
N CYS A 218 14.77 -5.10 -19.43
CA CYS A 218 14.72 -6.41 -18.81
C CYS A 218 13.76 -6.46 -17.62
N VAL A 219 13.67 -5.38 -16.83
CA VAL A 219 12.73 -5.31 -15.70
C VAL A 219 11.29 -5.18 -16.21
N LEU A 220 11.06 -4.33 -17.22
CA LEU A 220 9.74 -4.15 -17.84
C LEU A 220 9.23 -5.47 -18.45
N ALA A 221 10.06 -6.13 -19.27
CA ALA A 221 9.73 -7.39 -19.92
C ALA A 221 9.48 -8.54 -18.93
N ALA A 222 10.26 -8.62 -17.84
CA ALA A 222 10.05 -9.63 -16.81
C ALA A 222 8.71 -9.46 -16.06
N ARG A 223 8.11 -8.26 -16.09
CA ARG A 223 6.95 -7.90 -15.27
C ARG A 223 5.68 -7.70 -16.10
N SER A 224 5.81 -7.42 -17.39
CA SER A 224 4.72 -7.22 -18.34
C SER A 224 5.01 -7.97 -19.63
N LYS A 225 4.11 -8.89 -20.01
CA LYS A 225 4.21 -9.60 -21.30
C LYS A 225 4.06 -8.66 -22.49
N VAL A 226 3.37 -7.54 -22.30
CA VAL A 226 3.21 -6.52 -23.34
C VAL A 226 4.54 -5.82 -23.58
N PHE A 227 5.21 -5.37 -22.52
CA PHE A 227 6.55 -4.82 -22.67
C PHE A 227 7.58 -5.85 -23.14
N ASP A 228 7.45 -7.13 -22.77
CA ASP A 228 8.30 -8.19 -23.32
C ASP A 228 8.15 -8.29 -24.84
N ALA A 229 6.92 -8.37 -25.34
CA ALA A 229 6.63 -8.43 -26.77
C ALA A 229 7.03 -7.14 -27.51
N GLU A 230 6.83 -5.98 -26.90
CA GLU A 230 7.13 -4.68 -27.51
C GLU A 230 8.64 -4.40 -27.55
N LEU A 231 9.37 -4.73 -26.48
CA LEU A 231 10.79 -4.41 -26.35
C LEU A 231 11.71 -5.52 -26.87
N PHE A 232 11.30 -6.78 -26.84
CA PHE A 232 12.11 -7.93 -27.28
C PHE A 232 11.48 -8.76 -28.40
N GLY A 233 10.20 -8.53 -28.72
CA GLY A 233 9.54 -9.21 -29.82
C GLY A 233 9.92 -8.67 -31.21
N PRO A 234 9.37 -9.26 -32.28
CA PRO A 234 9.66 -8.87 -33.66
C PRO A 234 9.19 -7.46 -34.02
N MET A 235 8.29 -6.87 -33.21
CA MET A 235 7.80 -5.49 -33.34
C MET A 235 8.73 -4.44 -32.73
N LYS A 236 9.94 -4.82 -32.29
CA LYS A 236 10.91 -3.90 -31.66
C LYS A 236 11.05 -2.60 -32.46
N GLU A 237 10.59 -1.50 -31.86
CA GLU A 237 10.88 -0.16 -32.38
C GLU A 237 12.37 0.12 -32.25
N GLY A 238 13.10 -0.12 -33.34
CA GLY A 238 14.44 0.41 -33.57
C GLY A 238 15.54 -0.03 -32.59
N THR A 239 16.77 0.36 -32.94
CA THR A 239 18.03 -0.02 -32.28
C THR A 239 18.16 0.60 -30.87
N ALA A 240 19.27 0.32 -30.17
CA ALA A 240 19.50 0.42 -28.72
C ALA A 240 19.38 1.80 -28.01
N ALA A 241 18.60 2.75 -28.53
CA ALA A 241 18.25 4.00 -27.84
C ALA A 241 16.91 4.57 -28.36
N SER A 242 15.89 3.73 -28.53
CA SER A 242 14.55 4.17 -28.91
C SER A 242 13.85 4.85 -27.74
N VAL A 243 13.35 6.07 -28.00
CA VAL A 243 12.36 6.73 -27.14
C VAL A 243 10.99 6.20 -27.56
N VAL A 244 10.30 5.54 -26.63
CA VAL A 244 8.96 4.97 -26.85
C VAL A 244 7.92 6.01 -26.45
N ARG A 245 6.99 6.34 -27.34
CA ARG A 245 5.93 7.33 -27.05
C ARG A 245 4.67 6.64 -26.54
N ILE A 246 4.11 7.16 -25.45
CA ILE A 246 2.85 6.70 -24.88
C ILE A 246 1.91 7.91 -24.81
N ASP A 247 0.91 7.92 -25.68
CA ASP A 247 -0.04 9.03 -25.83
C ASP A 247 -1.36 8.82 -25.07
N ASP A 248 -1.62 7.60 -24.58
CA ASP A 248 -2.90 7.21 -23.99
C ASP A 248 -2.99 7.36 -22.46
N MET A 249 -1.97 7.95 -21.83
CA MET A 249 -2.01 8.31 -20.41
C MET A 249 -1.16 9.53 -20.08
N ASP A 250 -1.46 10.14 -18.94
CA ASP A 250 -0.65 11.20 -18.37
C ASP A 250 0.62 10.67 -17.67
N ALA A 251 1.52 11.60 -17.37
CA ALA A 251 2.82 11.32 -16.77
C ALA A 251 2.70 10.75 -15.34
N ASP A 252 1.73 11.23 -14.54
CA ASP A 252 1.51 10.78 -13.17
C ASP A 252 1.07 9.31 -13.13
N LEU A 253 0.12 8.93 -13.98
CA LEU A 253 -0.35 7.55 -14.10
C LEU A 253 0.79 6.62 -14.53
N PHE A 254 1.59 7.03 -15.52
CA PHE A 254 2.72 6.23 -15.99
C PHE A 254 3.84 6.11 -14.95
N ARG A 255 4.10 7.17 -14.17
CA ARG A 255 5.02 7.12 -13.04
C ARG A 255 4.55 6.08 -12.02
N GLY A 256 3.26 6.07 -11.70
CA GLY A 256 2.65 5.06 -10.84
C GLY A 256 2.82 3.64 -11.38
N LEU A 257 2.56 3.45 -12.68
CA LEU A 257 2.73 2.16 -13.37
C LEU A 257 4.18 1.65 -13.28
N LEU A 258 5.16 2.52 -13.57
CA LEU A 258 6.59 2.19 -13.44
C LEU A 258 6.95 1.85 -12.00
N SER A 259 6.50 2.65 -11.03
CA SER A 259 6.72 2.37 -9.61
C SER A 259 6.22 0.97 -9.25
N PHE A 260 5.00 0.59 -9.67
CA PHE A 260 4.49 -0.77 -9.43
C PHE A 260 5.35 -1.85 -10.08
N ILE A 261 5.82 -1.66 -11.31
CA ILE A 261 6.62 -2.67 -12.02
C ILE A 261 7.89 -3.03 -11.24
N TYR A 262 8.55 -2.03 -10.64
CA TYR A 262 9.79 -2.22 -9.89
C TYR A 262 9.56 -2.61 -8.44
N THR A 263 8.48 -2.13 -7.81
CA THR A 263 8.27 -2.25 -6.36
C THR A 263 7.16 -3.22 -5.97
N ASP A 264 6.32 -3.66 -6.91
CA ASP A 264 5.16 -4.52 -6.64
C ASP A 264 4.22 -3.91 -5.58
N GLU A 265 4.21 -2.57 -5.44
CA GLU A 265 3.35 -1.82 -4.54
C GLU A 265 2.34 -0.99 -5.30
N LEU A 266 1.10 -0.94 -4.80
CA LEU A 266 0.06 -0.08 -5.34
C LEU A 266 0.55 1.39 -5.30
N PRO A 267 0.65 2.07 -6.46
CA PRO A 267 1.05 3.47 -6.50
C PRO A 267 -0.07 4.37 -5.94
N GLU A 268 0.29 5.61 -5.64
CA GLU A 268 -0.68 6.66 -5.31
C GLU A 268 -0.56 7.78 -6.32
N ARG A 269 -1.68 8.46 -6.54
CA ARG A 269 -1.74 9.69 -7.33
C ARG A 269 -0.84 10.75 -6.70
N GLU A 270 0.01 11.39 -7.48
CA GLU A 270 0.73 12.57 -7.03
C GLU A 270 -0.26 13.74 -6.93
N ASP A 271 -0.52 14.19 -5.71
CA ASP A 271 -1.17 15.46 -5.50
C ASP A 271 -0.13 16.56 -5.69
N HIS A 272 0.05 16.99 -6.95
CA HIS A 272 0.44 18.37 -7.20
C HIS A 272 -0.69 19.23 -6.66
N GLY A 273 -0.68 19.46 -5.34
CA GLY A 273 -1.43 20.55 -4.74
C GLY A 273 -0.97 21.77 -5.51
N GLY A 274 -1.79 22.24 -6.45
CA GLY A 274 -1.52 23.46 -7.16
C GLY A 274 -1.16 24.45 -6.08
N GLU A 275 0.07 24.93 -6.11
CA GLU A 275 0.35 26.25 -5.57
C GLU A 275 -0.80 27.08 -6.12
N LYS A 276 -1.66 27.59 -5.23
CA LYS A 276 -2.60 28.62 -5.64
C LYS A 276 -1.68 29.67 -6.23
N GLU A 277 -1.55 29.67 -7.55
CA GLU A 277 -1.04 30.78 -8.33
C GLU A 277 -1.89 31.92 -7.83
N THR A 278 -1.33 32.71 -6.92
CA THR A 278 -1.91 33.96 -6.50
C THR A 278 -1.75 34.89 -7.68
N SER A 279 -2.45 34.60 -8.77
CA SER A 279 -2.74 35.58 -9.79
C SER A 279 -3.81 36.47 -9.19
N SER A 280 -3.31 37.50 -8.50
CA SER A 280 -3.78 38.88 -8.51
C SER A 280 -5.18 39.13 -9.09
N ASP A 281 -5.97 39.80 -8.26
CA ASP A 281 -7.04 40.75 -8.60
C ASP A 281 -8.33 40.12 -9.17
N ASP A 282 -9.29 39.85 -8.28
CA ASP A 282 -10.57 40.56 -8.25
C ASP A 282 -11.42 40.09 -7.06
N ASP A 283 -11.95 41.07 -6.33
CA ASP A 283 -12.93 40.92 -5.26
C ASP A 283 -14.24 40.34 -5.82
N ASP A 284 -14.75 39.25 -5.24
CA ASP A 284 -16.19 39.00 -5.13
C ASP A 284 -16.44 37.93 -4.04
N ASP A 285 -17.30 38.32 -3.10
CA ASP A 285 -17.86 37.53 -2.01
C ASP A 285 -18.66 36.33 -2.55
N ASP A 286 -18.52 35.15 -1.94
CA ASP A 286 -19.63 34.22 -1.69
C ASP A 286 -19.21 33.04 -0.79
N ASP A 287 -20.12 32.72 0.11
CA ASP A 287 -20.04 31.91 1.33
C ASP A 287 -19.78 30.39 1.15
N ASP A 288 -19.23 29.78 2.23
CA ASP A 288 -19.39 28.38 2.68
C ASP A 288 -19.29 27.23 1.66
N ASP A 289 -18.08 26.66 1.43
CA ASP A 289 -17.96 25.23 1.07
C ASP A 289 -16.54 24.61 1.25
N ASP A 290 -16.07 24.48 2.51
CA ASP A 290 -14.88 23.68 2.84
C ASP A 290 -15.06 22.17 2.51
N ASN A 291 -16.29 21.75 2.19
CA ASN A 291 -16.61 20.40 1.72
C ASN A 291 -16.30 20.17 0.22
N GLY A 292 -16.24 21.24 -0.59
CA GLY A 292 -16.04 21.14 -2.04
C GLY A 292 -14.67 20.56 -2.40
N ALA A 293 -13.61 21.11 -1.81
CA ALA A 293 -12.23 20.70 -2.05
C ALA A 293 -11.97 19.21 -1.70
N GLN A 294 -12.61 18.69 -0.65
CA GLN A 294 -12.50 17.28 -0.26
C GLN A 294 -13.25 16.36 -1.23
N SER A 295 -14.43 16.79 -1.71
CA SER A 295 -15.20 16.04 -2.70
C SER A 295 -14.42 15.90 -4.02
N ASP A 296 -13.72 16.96 -4.42
CA ASP A 296 -12.87 16.96 -5.61
C ASP A 296 -11.68 16.02 -5.47
N GLN A 297 -11.05 15.99 -4.29
CA GLN A 297 -9.87 15.14 -4.07
C GLN A 297 -10.21 13.65 -4.12
N LYS A 298 -11.31 13.24 -3.46
CA LYS A 298 -11.80 11.86 -3.54
C LYS A 298 -12.22 11.50 -4.97
N HIS A 299 -12.81 12.46 -5.70
CA HIS A 299 -13.18 12.24 -7.10
C HIS A 299 -11.95 12.05 -8.00
N LYS A 300 -10.91 12.88 -7.85
CA LYS A 300 -9.65 12.75 -8.59
C LYS A 300 -8.95 11.43 -8.31
N GLN A 301 -8.87 11.01 -7.04
CA GLN A 301 -8.30 9.72 -6.68
C GLN A 301 -9.09 8.56 -7.30
N PHE A 302 -10.42 8.64 -7.26
CA PHE A 302 -11.30 7.66 -7.90
C PHE A 302 -11.03 7.55 -9.41
N THR A 303 -11.01 8.68 -10.13
CA THR A 303 -10.72 8.69 -11.58
C THR A 303 -9.35 8.12 -11.89
N TRP A 304 -8.34 8.48 -11.10
CA TRP A 304 -6.99 7.95 -11.27
C TRP A 304 -6.91 6.43 -11.07
N LEU A 305 -7.59 5.89 -10.05
CA LEU A 305 -7.67 4.43 -9.85
C LEU A 305 -8.39 3.72 -11.00
N GLN A 306 -9.42 4.35 -11.59
CA GLN A 306 -10.07 3.81 -12.78
C GLN A 306 -9.08 3.74 -13.95
N GLN A 307 -8.34 4.82 -14.21
CA GLN A 307 -7.33 4.84 -15.27
C GLN A 307 -6.20 3.84 -14.99
N LEU A 308 -5.82 3.63 -13.74
CA LEU A 308 -4.80 2.67 -13.36
C LEU A 308 -5.25 1.22 -13.59
N ILE A 309 -6.53 0.90 -13.42
CA ILE A 309 -7.10 -0.40 -13.81
C ILE A 309 -6.99 -0.60 -15.33
N VAL A 310 -7.33 0.43 -16.12
CA VAL A 310 -7.21 0.38 -17.59
C VAL A 310 -5.77 0.14 -18.01
N ALA A 311 -4.82 0.88 -17.42
CA ALA A 311 -3.39 0.72 -17.70
C ALA A 311 -2.86 -0.66 -17.25
N ALA A 312 -3.26 -1.13 -16.06
CA ALA A 312 -2.88 -2.44 -15.56
C ALA A 312 -3.36 -3.57 -16.49
N ASP A 313 -4.56 -3.47 -17.03
CA ASP A 313 -5.10 -4.41 -18.01
C ASP A 313 -4.35 -4.32 -19.35
N ARG A 314 -4.14 -3.10 -19.86
CA ARG A 314 -3.38 -2.83 -21.10
C ARG A 314 -1.99 -3.45 -21.09
N TYR A 315 -1.29 -3.42 -19.95
CA TYR A 315 0.07 -3.94 -19.81
C TYR A 315 0.15 -5.34 -19.16
N ASP A 316 -0.95 -6.08 -19.04
CA ASP A 316 -1.04 -7.41 -18.42
C ASP A 316 -0.47 -7.49 -16.98
N LEU A 317 -0.67 -6.42 -16.19
CA LEU A 317 -0.25 -6.33 -14.79
C LEU A 317 -1.36 -6.81 -13.85
N GLN A 318 -1.68 -8.10 -13.89
CA GLN A 318 -2.82 -8.68 -13.16
C GLN A 318 -2.79 -8.41 -11.65
N ARG A 319 -1.60 -8.41 -11.03
CA ARG A 319 -1.47 -8.13 -9.59
C ARG A 319 -1.77 -6.66 -9.25
N LEU A 320 -1.38 -5.71 -10.11
CA LEU A 320 -1.75 -4.30 -9.94
C LEU A 320 -3.27 -4.15 -10.06
N LYS A 321 -3.87 -4.78 -11.06
CA LYS A 321 -5.32 -4.76 -11.27
C LYS A 321 -6.06 -5.22 -10.01
N LEU A 322 -5.67 -6.34 -9.41
CA LEU A 322 -6.25 -6.84 -8.15
C LEU A 322 -6.10 -5.84 -6.97
N LEU A 323 -4.93 -5.22 -6.81
CA LEU A 323 -4.73 -4.20 -5.76
C LEU A 323 -5.62 -2.98 -5.97
N CYS A 324 -5.80 -2.54 -7.22
CA CYS A 324 -6.73 -1.47 -7.54
C CYS A 324 -8.20 -1.88 -7.27
N GLU A 325 -8.58 -3.12 -7.56
CA GLU A 325 -9.93 -3.64 -7.23
C GLU A 325 -10.21 -3.57 -5.72
N GLU A 326 -9.22 -3.89 -4.88
CA GLU A 326 -9.31 -3.81 -3.43
C GLU A 326 -9.43 -2.36 -2.93
N GLU A 327 -8.59 -1.44 -3.43
CA GLU A 327 -8.65 -0.01 -3.07
C GLU A 327 -9.94 0.68 -3.56
N MET A 328 -10.50 0.21 -4.67
CA MET A 328 -11.76 0.72 -5.22
C MET A 328 -12.97 0.42 -4.33
N TYR A 329 -12.87 -0.53 -3.39
CA TYR A 329 -13.98 -0.90 -2.50
C TYR A 329 -14.55 0.30 -1.73
N ASP A 330 -13.69 1.20 -1.23
CA ASP A 330 -14.08 2.39 -0.45
C ASP A 330 -14.71 3.52 -1.29
N HIS A 331 -14.74 3.34 -2.61
CA HIS A 331 -15.33 4.27 -3.58
C HIS A 331 -16.68 3.82 -4.13
N ILE A 332 -17.15 2.61 -3.78
CA ILE A 332 -18.47 2.11 -4.20
C ILE A 332 -19.57 2.90 -3.49
N GLY A 333 -20.39 3.60 -4.28
CA GLY A 333 -21.51 4.40 -3.79
C GLY A 333 -22.57 4.61 -4.86
N GLU A 334 -23.65 5.29 -4.51
CA GLU A 334 -24.83 5.45 -5.38
C GLU A 334 -24.50 6.14 -6.71
N LYS A 335 -23.57 7.11 -6.71
CA LYS A 335 -23.16 7.87 -7.90
C LYS A 335 -22.06 7.18 -8.72
N THR A 336 -21.36 6.20 -8.14
CA THR A 336 -20.15 5.58 -8.74
C THR A 336 -20.36 4.14 -9.15
N VAL A 337 -21.32 3.42 -8.54
CA VAL A 337 -21.49 1.98 -8.76
C VAL A 337 -21.75 1.61 -10.22
N GLU A 338 -22.45 2.46 -10.97
CA GLU A 338 -22.69 2.23 -12.40
C GLU A 338 -21.38 2.22 -13.20
N THR A 339 -20.57 3.27 -13.05
CA THR A 339 -19.31 3.41 -13.80
C THR A 339 -18.30 2.35 -13.37
N MET A 340 -18.25 2.02 -12.08
CA MET A 340 -17.40 0.95 -11.54
C MET A 340 -17.82 -0.43 -12.05
N LEU A 341 -19.13 -0.71 -12.13
CA LEU A 341 -19.62 -1.99 -12.63
C LEU A 341 -19.30 -2.17 -14.11
N ILE A 342 -19.46 -1.12 -14.92
CA ILE A 342 -19.10 -1.12 -16.34
C ILE A 342 -17.59 -1.34 -16.52
N LEU A 343 -16.76 -0.59 -15.79
CA LEU A 343 -15.31 -0.74 -15.81
C LEU A 343 -14.90 -2.17 -15.43
N ALA A 344 -15.52 -2.72 -14.38
CA ALA A 344 -15.18 -4.03 -13.87
C ALA A 344 -15.57 -5.15 -14.83
N ASP A 345 -16.70 -5.03 -15.54
CA ASP A 345 -17.07 -5.96 -16.60
C ASP A 345 -16.10 -5.87 -17.79
N HIS A 346 -15.79 -4.65 -18.24
CA HIS A 346 -14.93 -4.42 -19.41
C HIS A 346 -13.50 -4.94 -19.22
N HIS A 347 -12.92 -4.74 -18.04
CA HIS A 347 -11.55 -5.17 -17.71
C HIS A 347 -11.49 -6.48 -16.91
N HIS A 348 -12.59 -7.23 -16.86
CA HIS A 348 -12.67 -8.54 -16.20
C HIS A 348 -12.23 -8.52 -14.72
N CYS A 349 -12.51 -7.43 -14.02
CA CYS A 349 -12.21 -7.21 -12.61
C CYS A 349 -13.27 -7.90 -11.73
N ARG A 350 -13.05 -9.18 -11.42
CA ARG A 350 -14.07 -10.03 -10.78
C ARG A 350 -14.38 -9.61 -9.34
N VAL A 351 -13.36 -9.22 -8.57
CA VAL A 351 -13.52 -8.84 -7.15
C VAL A 351 -14.32 -7.55 -7.06
N LEU A 352 -13.95 -6.57 -7.89
CA LEU A 352 -14.67 -5.29 -7.95
C LEU A 352 -16.10 -5.47 -8.44
N LYS A 353 -16.31 -6.26 -9.50
CA LYS A 353 -17.64 -6.55 -10.03
C LYS A 353 -18.54 -7.21 -8.99
N ASP A 354 -18.01 -8.19 -8.24
CA ASP A 354 -18.74 -8.84 -7.16
C ASP A 354 -19.10 -7.88 -6.02
N ALA A 355 -18.20 -6.95 -5.68
CA ALA A 355 -18.46 -5.92 -4.69
C ALA A 355 -19.55 -4.93 -5.16
N CYS A 356 -19.49 -4.45 -6.40
CA CYS A 356 -20.53 -3.59 -6.99
C CYS A 356 -21.90 -4.26 -7.00
N LEU A 357 -21.97 -5.54 -7.40
CA LEU A 357 -23.22 -6.30 -7.41
C LEU A 357 -23.75 -6.57 -5.99
N GLY A 358 -22.86 -6.80 -5.01
CA GLY A 358 -23.23 -6.88 -3.60
C GLY A 358 -23.81 -5.56 -3.06
N PHE A 359 -23.23 -4.43 -3.45
CA PHE A 359 -23.75 -3.10 -3.11
C PHE A 359 -25.15 -2.86 -3.70
N LEU A 360 -25.35 -3.18 -4.98
CA LEU A 360 -26.67 -3.09 -5.63
C LEU A 360 -27.70 -4.02 -4.97
N GLY A 361 -27.25 -5.17 -4.45
CA GLY A 361 -28.00 -6.11 -3.62
C GLY A 361 -28.61 -5.52 -2.34
N SER A 362 -28.04 -4.43 -1.86
CA SER A 362 -28.26 -3.91 -0.52
C SER A 362 -29.17 -2.67 -0.52
N HIS A 363 -29.95 -2.48 0.55
CA HIS A 363 -30.62 -1.21 0.91
C HIS A 363 -31.43 -0.48 -0.19
N GLY A 364 -31.96 -1.21 -1.18
CA GLY A 364 -32.71 -0.60 -2.27
C GLY A 364 -31.85 0.13 -3.31
N ASN A 365 -30.54 -0.10 -3.31
CA ASN A 365 -29.60 0.56 -4.21
C ASN A 365 -29.86 0.23 -5.69
N LEU A 366 -30.32 -0.99 -5.99
CA LEU A 366 -30.77 -1.33 -7.34
C LEU A 366 -31.94 -0.44 -7.79
N GLN A 367 -32.95 -0.22 -6.95
CA GLN A 367 -34.07 0.68 -7.28
C GLN A 367 -33.60 2.12 -7.49
N LYS A 368 -32.66 2.61 -6.67
CA LYS A 368 -32.08 3.94 -6.86
C LYS A 368 -31.34 4.06 -8.18
N MET A 369 -30.56 3.05 -8.56
CA MET A 369 -29.87 3.01 -9.86
C MET A 369 -30.85 2.96 -11.03
N MET A 370 -31.96 2.22 -10.88
CA MET A 370 -33.05 2.21 -11.88
C MET A 370 -33.73 3.57 -12.02
N ALA A 371 -33.99 4.26 -10.91
CA ALA A 371 -34.60 5.60 -10.92
C ALA A 371 -33.71 6.68 -11.56
N ALA A 372 -32.39 6.44 -11.65
CA ALA A 372 -31.40 7.33 -12.27
C ALA A 372 -31.03 6.93 -13.72
N ASP A 373 -31.85 6.08 -14.36
CA ASP A 373 -31.63 5.49 -15.69
C ASP A 373 -30.30 4.74 -15.86
N GLY A 374 -29.57 4.47 -14.77
CA GLY A 374 -28.27 3.81 -14.81
C GLY A 374 -28.39 2.36 -15.28
N LEU A 375 -29.45 1.66 -14.87
CA LEU A 375 -29.71 0.31 -15.35
C LEU A 375 -30.05 0.29 -16.84
N ASP A 376 -30.76 1.30 -17.36
CA ASP A 376 -31.11 1.37 -18.79
C ASP A 376 -29.87 1.56 -19.66
N ARG A 377 -28.90 2.36 -19.20
CA ARG A 377 -27.58 2.49 -19.84
C ARG A 377 -26.83 1.16 -19.84
N VAL A 378 -26.86 0.41 -18.74
CA VAL A 378 -26.27 -0.93 -18.66
C VAL A 378 -26.97 -1.92 -19.60
N ILE A 379 -28.31 -1.91 -19.65
CA ILE A 379 -29.12 -2.77 -20.53
C ILE A 379 -28.80 -2.53 -22.00
N LYS A 380 -28.74 -1.25 -22.39
CA LYS A 380 -28.54 -0.85 -23.77
C LYS A 380 -27.14 -1.22 -24.27
N ASN A 381 -26.11 -1.03 -23.45
CA ASN A 381 -24.72 -1.13 -23.87
C ASN A 381 -24.05 -2.45 -23.48
N PHE A 382 -24.55 -3.16 -22.46
CA PHE A 382 -23.91 -4.36 -21.89
C PHE A 382 -24.92 -5.51 -21.65
N PRO A 383 -25.36 -6.22 -22.70
CA PRO A 383 -26.35 -7.30 -22.57
C PRO A 383 -25.89 -8.50 -21.73
N SER A 384 -24.60 -8.82 -21.72
CA SER A 384 -24.00 -9.87 -20.88
C SER A 384 -24.13 -9.54 -19.40
N LEU A 385 -23.70 -8.33 -19.03
CA LEU A 385 -23.80 -7.79 -17.69
C LEU A 385 -25.25 -7.73 -17.20
N THR A 386 -26.17 -7.38 -18.11
CA THR A 386 -27.61 -7.38 -17.82
C THR A 386 -28.14 -8.75 -17.42
N LYS A 387 -27.80 -9.80 -18.18
CA LYS A 387 -28.19 -11.18 -17.84
C LYS A 387 -27.66 -11.60 -16.47
N GLU A 388 -26.45 -11.18 -16.13
CA GLU A 388 -25.83 -11.49 -14.84
C GLU A 388 -26.50 -10.76 -13.68
N ILE A 389 -26.80 -9.47 -13.82
CA ILE A 389 -27.59 -8.71 -12.86
C ILE A 389 -28.92 -9.44 -12.64
N ILE A 390 -29.69 -9.71 -13.71
CA ILE A 390 -30.97 -10.42 -13.60
C ILE A 390 -30.82 -11.76 -12.88
N GLY A 391 -29.83 -12.57 -13.26
CA GLY A 391 -29.58 -13.87 -12.62
C GLY A 391 -29.27 -13.76 -11.13
N ARG A 392 -28.41 -12.82 -10.74
CA ARG A 392 -28.02 -12.61 -9.34
C ARG A 392 -29.18 -12.12 -8.48
N PHE A 393 -30.01 -11.22 -9.00
CA PHE A 393 -31.17 -10.71 -8.27
C PHE A 393 -32.38 -11.67 -8.30
N ALA A 394 -32.54 -12.50 -9.33
CA ALA A 394 -33.54 -13.55 -9.35
C ALA A 394 -33.32 -14.56 -8.20
N VAL A 395 -32.06 -14.93 -7.93
CA VAL A 395 -31.70 -15.78 -6.78
C VAL A 395 -32.02 -15.10 -5.45
N VAL A 396 -31.76 -13.80 -5.31
CA VAL A 396 -32.09 -13.04 -4.10
C VAL A 396 -33.60 -12.95 -3.88
N MET A 397 -34.40 -12.79 -4.96
CA MET A 397 -35.86 -12.80 -4.86
C MET A 397 -36.41 -14.19 -4.55
N ALA A 398 -35.84 -15.25 -5.12
CA ALA A 398 -36.24 -16.62 -4.84
C ALA A 398 -35.96 -17.03 -3.38
N ASN A 399 -34.86 -16.57 -2.78
CA ASN A 399 -34.51 -16.87 -1.39
C ASN A 399 -35.29 -16.05 -0.34
N LYS A 400 -36.07 -15.04 -0.76
CA LYS A 400 -36.96 -14.27 0.13
C LYS A 400 -38.41 -14.77 0.12
N SER A 401 -38.78 -15.62 -0.84
CA SER A 401 -40.05 -16.36 -0.87
C SER A 401 -39.94 -17.64 -0.08
#